data_AF-A0A2W4R9A6-F1
#
_entry.id   AF-A0A2W4R9A6-F1
#
_cell.length_a   1.000
_cell.length_b   1.000
_cell.length_c   1.000
_cell.angle_alpha   90.00
_cell.angle_beta   90.00
_cell.angle_gamma   90.00
#
_symmetry.space_group_name_H-M   'P 1'
#
loop_
_entity.id
_entity.type
_entity.pdbx_description
1 polymer ?
#
loop_
_entity_poly.entity_id
_entity_poly.type
_entity_poly.pdbx_seq_one_letter_code
_entity_poly.pdbx_strand_id
1 'polypeptide(L)'
;MLIRFTRLTNDRHRFEIVRDDGTRESHELETRSTLVHDLAHYAVELEGGLSRSFYGRLARGMKYSELTTVPPEGPEAMQTERVVAMVQGTLKTAAQSRPDPARLFQSVIASFDATGDERPAWLTVDLMARIIDRRRRVYGQWRATPFHETLELKFDVRPSPVA
;
A
#
# COMPACT_ATOMS: atom_id res chain seq x y z
N MET A 1 -3.93 -13.37 -4.43
CA MET A 1 -2.44 -13.26 -4.46
C MET A 1 -1.87 -13.23 -3.05
N LEU A 2 -0.72 -13.88 -2.82
CA LEU A 2 0.06 -13.82 -1.58
C LEU A 2 1.23 -12.85 -1.73
N ILE A 3 1.43 -11.96 -0.75
CA ILE A 3 2.57 -11.04 -0.64
C ILE A 3 3.41 -11.48 0.56
N ARG A 4 4.72 -11.55 0.39
CA ARG A 4 5.66 -12.01 1.41
C ARG A 4 6.75 -10.96 1.62
N PHE A 5 7.00 -10.61 2.87
CA PHE A 5 8.15 -9.78 3.25
C PHE A 5 9.04 -10.60 4.18
N THR A 6 10.22 -10.99 3.70
CA THR A 6 11.22 -11.69 4.52
C THR A 6 12.23 -10.68 5.05
N ARG A 7 12.43 -10.64 6.37
CA ARG A 7 13.40 -9.74 6.99
C ARG A 7 14.82 -10.29 6.82
N LEU A 8 15.72 -9.58 6.14
CA LEU A 8 17.08 -10.07 5.89
C LEU A 8 18.09 -9.41 6.83
N THR A 9 18.08 -8.08 6.86
CA THR A 9 18.91 -7.26 7.74
C THR A 9 18.07 -6.08 8.25
N ASN A 10 18.65 -5.19 9.06
CA ASN A 10 17.93 -3.98 9.48
C ASN A 10 17.51 -3.10 8.29
N ASP A 11 18.31 -3.12 7.21
CA ASP A 11 18.15 -2.20 6.08
C ASP A 11 17.66 -2.90 4.82
N ARG A 12 17.56 -4.24 4.81
CA ARG A 12 17.18 -5.03 3.63
C ARG A 12 16.10 -6.05 3.96
N HIS A 13 15.17 -6.20 3.04
CA HIS A 13 14.15 -7.23 3.08
C HIS A 13 13.96 -7.82 1.69
N ARG A 14 13.47 -9.06 1.64
CA ARG A 14 13.03 -9.67 0.39
C ARG A 14 11.52 -9.51 0.27
N PHE A 15 11.08 -8.89 -0.80
CA PHE A 15 9.69 -8.85 -1.24
C PHE A 15 9.46 -10.00 -2.20
N GLU A 16 8.40 -10.77 -1.99
CA GLU A 16 7.98 -11.82 -2.92
C GLU A 16 6.46 -11.77 -3.13
N ILE A 17 6.03 -12.09 -4.34
CA ILE A 17 4.61 -12.34 -4.64
C ILE A 17 4.44 -13.74 -5.18
N VAL A 18 3.32 -14.36 -4.81
CA VAL A 18 2.81 -15.60 -5.40
C VAL A 18 1.41 -15.31 -5.90
N ARG A 19 1.26 -15.28 -7.23
CA ARG A 19 -0.03 -15.03 -7.90
C ARG A 19 -0.92 -16.27 -7.82
N ASP A 20 -2.19 -16.10 -8.17
CA ASP A 20 -3.18 -17.19 -8.05
C ASP A 20 -2.93 -18.31 -9.08
N ASP A 21 -2.23 -18.00 -10.17
CA ASP A 21 -1.72 -18.99 -11.15
C ASP A 21 -0.43 -19.70 -10.69
N GLY A 22 0.05 -19.40 -9.48
CA GLY A 22 1.27 -19.96 -8.90
C GLY A 22 2.57 -19.31 -9.37
N THR A 23 2.53 -18.36 -10.33
CA THR A 23 3.72 -17.61 -10.74
C THR A 23 4.28 -16.78 -9.60
N ARG A 24 5.61 -16.64 -9.57
CA ARG A 24 6.34 -15.98 -8.49
C ARG A 24 7.31 -14.94 -9.02
N GLU A 25 7.51 -13.92 -8.22
CA GLU A 25 8.50 -12.88 -8.45
C GLU A 25 9.07 -12.45 -7.09
N SER A 26 10.37 -12.14 -7.05
CA SER A 26 11.09 -11.78 -5.82
C SER A 26 12.09 -10.67 -6.08
N HIS A 27 12.19 -9.73 -5.14
CA HIS A 27 13.13 -8.60 -5.16
C HIS A 27 13.74 -8.36 -3.80
N GLU A 28 15.03 -8.03 -3.75
CA GLU A 28 15.66 -7.53 -2.52
C GLU A 28 15.63 -6.01 -2.52
N LEU A 29 14.96 -5.44 -1.51
CA LEU A 29 14.62 -4.02 -1.43
C LEU A 29 15.20 -3.39 -0.17
N GLU A 30 15.39 -2.08 -0.20
CA GLU A 30 15.73 -1.33 1.01
C GLU A 30 14.51 -1.19 1.93
N THR A 31 14.72 -1.27 3.24
CA THR A 31 13.62 -1.39 4.21
C THR A 31 13.06 -0.05 4.68
N ARG A 32 13.85 1.02 4.68
CA ARG A 32 13.49 2.28 5.34
C ARG A 32 12.38 3.04 4.62
N SER A 33 12.30 2.96 3.30
CA SER A 33 11.30 3.68 2.50
C SER A 33 10.41 2.71 1.71
N THR A 34 10.98 1.74 0.98
CA THR A 34 10.22 0.82 0.11
C THR A 34 9.24 -0.02 0.91
N LEU A 35 9.66 -0.58 2.06
CA LEU A 35 8.71 -1.34 2.90
C LEU A 35 7.54 -0.47 3.36
N VAL A 36 7.80 0.76 3.83
CA VAL A 36 6.74 1.62 4.36
C VAL A 36 5.76 2.03 3.26
N HIS A 37 6.29 2.24 2.06
CA HIS A 37 5.52 2.51 0.85
C HIS A 37 4.63 1.33 0.46
N ASP A 38 5.22 0.14 0.32
CA ASP A 38 4.53 -1.10 -0.02
C ASP A 38 3.45 -1.46 1.01
N LEU A 39 3.74 -1.32 2.30
CA LEU A 39 2.74 -1.56 3.35
C LEU A 39 1.61 -0.52 3.34
N ALA A 40 1.87 0.70 2.87
CA ALA A 40 0.83 1.70 2.67
C ALA A 40 -0.04 1.36 1.45
N HIS A 41 0.55 0.95 0.33
CA HIS A 41 -0.18 0.38 -0.81
C HIS A 41 -1.10 -0.76 -0.38
N TYR A 42 -0.55 -1.72 0.39
CA TYR A 42 -1.32 -2.86 0.86
C TYR A 42 -2.55 -2.41 1.66
N ALA A 43 -2.38 -1.48 2.59
CA ALA A 43 -3.47 -0.99 3.41
C ALA A 43 -4.52 -0.20 2.62
N VAL A 44 -4.09 0.70 1.74
CA VAL A 44 -4.97 1.55 0.93
C VAL A 44 -5.77 0.71 -0.04
N GLU A 45 -5.10 -0.15 -0.82
CA GLU A 45 -5.74 -0.93 -1.88
C GLU A 45 -6.65 -2.01 -1.31
N LEU A 46 -6.23 -2.72 -0.25
CA LEU A 46 -7.05 -3.77 0.34
C LEU A 46 -8.34 -3.22 0.96
N GLU A 47 -8.24 -2.15 1.75
CA GLU A 47 -9.41 -1.57 2.42
C GLU A 47 -10.32 -0.80 1.45
N GLY A 48 -9.73 -0.21 0.40
CA GLY A 48 -10.46 0.49 -0.65
C GLY A 48 -11.03 -0.44 -1.73
N GLY A 49 -10.66 -1.72 -1.75
CA GLY A 49 -11.05 -2.64 -2.84
C GLY A 49 -10.47 -2.24 -4.19
N LEU A 50 -9.33 -1.54 -4.18
CA LEU A 50 -8.71 -0.99 -5.38
C LEU A 50 -7.97 -2.10 -6.11
N SER A 51 -8.27 -2.22 -7.39
CA SER A 51 -7.84 -3.37 -8.18
C SER A 51 -7.05 -2.95 -9.41
N ARG A 52 -7.12 -1.69 -9.82
CA ARG A 52 -6.38 -1.07 -10.93
C ARG A 52 -5.17 -0.25 -10.46
N SER A 53 -4.86 -0.29 -9.16
CA SER A 53 -3.63 0.27 -8.58
C SER A 53 -2.52 -0.80 -8.44
N PHE A 54 -1.45 -0.51 -7.70
CA PHE A 54 -0.19 -1.28 -7.67
C PHE A 54 -0.37 -2.78 -7.38
N TYR A 55 -0.89 -3.18 -6.21
CA TYR A 55 -1.09 -4.60 -5.89
C TYR A 55 -2.17 -5.24 -6.75
N GLY A 56 -3.21 -4.49 -7.11
CA GLY A 56 -4.21 -4.95 -8.04
C GLY A 56 -3.63 -5.30 -9.42
N ARG A 57 -2.71 -4.49 -9.93
CA ARG A 57 -1.98 -4.73 -11.20
C ARG A 57 -0.98 -5.88 -11.08
N LEU A 58 -0.26 -5.98 -9.96
CA LEU A 58 0.60 -7.14 -9.68
C LEU A 58 -0.19 -8.45 -9.69
N ALA A 59 -1.34 -8.47 -9.04
CA ALA A 59 -2.20 -9.65 -8.97
C ALA A 59 -2.76 -10.06 -10.35
N ARG A 60 -2.84 -9.14 -11.32
CA ARG A 60 -3.23 -9.41 -12.71
C ARG A 60 -2.08 -9.78 -13.64
N GLY A 61 -0.86 -9.94 -13.11
CA GLY A 61 0.27 -10.43 -13.88
C GLY A 61 1.28 -9.38 -14.32
N MET A 62 1.09 -8.09 -13.99
CA MET A 62 2.15 -7.10 -14.22
C MET A 62 3.35 -7.40 -13.32
N LYS A 63 4.55 -7.11 -13.80
CA LYS A 63 5.79 -7.30 -13.02
C LYS A 63 6.04 -6.11 -12.11
N TYR A 64 6.70 -6.37 -10.99
CA TYR A 64 7.07 -5.31 -10.04
C TYR A 64 7.94 -4.25 -10.72
N SER A 65 8.94 -4.67 -11.49
CA SER A 65 9.84 -3.74 -12.19
C SER A 65 9.13 -2.82 -13.18
N GLU A 66 8.08 -3.31 -13.84
CA GLU A 66 7.28 -2.50 -14.78
C GLU A 66 6.54 -1.40 -14.02
N LEU A 67 5.93 -1.73 -12.87
CA LEU A 67 5.15 -0.79 -12.07
C LEU A 67 5.99 0.23 -11.31
N THR A 68 7.28 -0.04 -11.06
CA THR A 68 8.17 0.89 -10.36
C THR A 68 9.00 1.78 -11.30
N THR A 69 8.98 1.52 -12.60
CA THR A 69 9.75 2.29 -13.60
C THR A 69 8.90 3.23 -14.43
N VAL A 70 7.59 2.98 -14.52
CA VAL A 70 6.64 3.84 -15.23
C VAL A 70 5.73 4.54 -14.23
N PRO A 71 5.30 5.78 -14.50
CA PRO A 71 4.29 6.44 -13.70
C PRO A 71 2.98 5.62 -13.61
N PRO A 72 2.22 5.74 -12.51
CA PRO A 72 0.92 5.10 -12.40
C PRO A 72 0.00 5.54 -13.55
N GLU A 73 -0.66 4.56 -14.17
CA GLU A 73 -1.53 4.80 -15.33
C GLU A 73 -3.00 4.71 -14.93
N GLY A 74 -3.76 5.74 -15.31
CA GLY A 74 -5.19 5.83 -15.06
C GLY A 74 -5.56 6.46 -13.71
N PRO A 75 -6.81 6.94 -13.58
CA PRO A 75 -7.22 7.77 -12.44
C PRO A 75 -7.11 7.05 -11.10
N GLU A 76 -7.46 5.76 -11.02
CA GLU A 76 -7.37 4.99 -9.77
C GLU A 76 -5.92 4.86 -9.29
N ALA A 77 -4.99 4.52 -10.18
CA ALA A 77 -3.58 4.36 -9.81
C ALA A 77 -2.96 5.69 -9.37
N MET A 78 -3.23 6.78 -10.09
CA MET A 78 -2.74 8.12 -9.75
C MET A 78 -3.30 8.62 -8.42
N GLN A 79 -4.61 8.49 -8.21
CA GLN A 79 -5.25 8.85 -6.95
C GLN A 79 -4.70 8.01 -5.79
N THR A 80 -4.54 6.71 -6.00
CA THR A 80 -4.00 5.80 -4.99
C THR A 80 -2.59 6.19 -4.58
N GLU A 81 -1.70 6.44 -5.55
CA GLU A 81 -0.32 6.83 -5.31
C GLU A 81 -0.23 8.07 -4.40
N ARG A 82 -1.06 9.07 -4.69
CA ARG A 82 -1.12 10.28 -3.88
C ARG A 82 -1.59 10.01 -2.45
N VAL A 83 -2.63 9.20 -2.29
CA VAL A 83 -3.13 8.80 -0.97
C VAL A 83 -2.06 8.01 -0.21
N VAL A 84 -1.38 7.07 -0.88
CA VAL A 84 -0.26 6.29 -0.33
C VAL A 84 0.86 7.21 0.16
N ALA A 85 1.29 8.18 -0.65
CA ALA A 85 2.35 9.12 -0.26
C ALA A 85 2.01 9.88 1.04
N MET A 86 0.77 10.34 1.17
CA MET A 86 0.28 11.05 2.36
C MET A 86 0.18 10.14 3.60
N VAL A 87 -0.35 8.92 3.41
CA VAL A 87 -0.46 7.89 4.45
C VAL A 87 0.94 7.47 4.94
N GLN A 88 1.86 7.21 4.01
CA GLN A 88 3.26 6.89 4.29
C GLN A 88 3.94 8.00 5.09
N GLY A 89 3.83 9.25 4.63
CA GLY A 89 4.44 10.41 5.30
C GLY A 89 3.93 10.58 6.74
N THR A 90 2.62 10.52 6.91
CA THR A 90 1.98 10.69 8.23
C THR A 90 2.35 9.56 9.20
N LEU A 91 2.37 8.31 8.72
CA LEU A 91 2.61 7.15 9.59
C LEU A 91 4.09 6.83 9.81
N LYS A 92 5.00 7.41 9.03
CA LYS A 92 6.44 7.40 9.29
C LYS A 92 6.83 8.31 10.47
N THR A 93 6.11 9.41 10.64
CA THR A 93 6.36 10.42 11.70
C THR A 93 5.52 10.21 12.96
N ALA A 94 4.46 9.41 12.90
CA ALA A 94 3.54 9.13 14.01
C ALA A 94 4.13 8.24 15.13
N ALA A 95 5.33 8.56 15.59
CA ALA A 95 6.12 7.76 16.52
C ALA A 95 5.46 7.53 17.91
N GLN A 96 4.40 8.28 18.25
CA GLN A 96 3.84 8.26 19.62
C GLN A 96 2.31 8.15 19.70
N SER A 97 1.55 8.52 18.66
CA SER A 97 0.08 8.57 18.71
C SER A 97 -0.56 8.07 17.41
N ARG A 98 -1.73 7.43 17.51
CA ARG A 98 -2.56 7.10 16.34
C ARG A 98 -2.96 8.40 15.64
N PRO A 99 -2.74 8.57 14.32
CA PRO A 99 -3.22 9.73 13.60
C PRO A 99 -4.74 9.82 13.65
N ASP A 100 -5.26 11.04 13.71
CA ASP A 100 -6.68 11.33 13.57
C ASP A 100 -7.11 11.06 12.11
N PRO A 101 -8.02 10.11 11.86
CA PRO A 101 -8.48 9.78 10.51
C PRO A 101 -9.13 10.97 9.80
N ALA A 102 -9.90 11.80 10.52
CA ALA A 102 -10.58 12.94 9.92
C ALA A 102 -9.58 13.99 9.46
N ARG A 103 -8.56 14.29 10.29
CA ARG A 103 -7.49 15.23 9.91
C ARG A 103 -6.70 14.73 8.70
N LEU A 104 -6.30 13.46 8.68
CA LEU A 104 -5.56 12.90 7.55
C LEU A 104 -6.42 12.92 6.27
N PHE A 105 -7.70 12.55 6.37
CA PHE A 105 -8.64 12.66 5.26
C PHE A 105 -8.72 14.09 4.72
N GLN A 106 -8.90 15.09 5.59
CA GLN A 106 -8.95 16.50 5.16
C GLN A 106 -7.64 16.95 4.50
N SER A 107 -6.47 16.55 5.02
CA SER A 107 -5.19 16.85 4.38
C SER A 107 -5.05 16.22 3.00
N VAL A 108 -5.56 15.00 2.82
CA VAL A 108 -5.58 14.33 1.52
C VAL A 108 -6.49 15.08 0.54
N ILE A 109 -7.73 15.37 0.94
CA ILE A 109 -8.69 16.11 0.10
C ILE A 109 -8.15 17.49 -0.28
N ALA A 110 -7.62 18.24 0.69
CA ALA A 110 -7.03 19.55 0.43
C ALA A 110 -5.85 19.47 -0.54
N SER A 111 -5.11 18.35 -0.56
CA SER A 111 -4.06 18.16 -1.56
C SER A 111 -4.64 18.08 -2.97
N PHE A 112 -5.69 17.28 -3.19
CA PHE A 112 -6.37 17.17 -4.51
C PHE A 112 -6.92 18.54 -4.95
N ASP A 113 -7.55 19.27 -4.03
CA ASP A 113 -8.09 20.60 -4.31
C ASP A 113 -6.99 21.59 -4.74
N ALA A 114 -5.83 21.55 -4.07
CA ALA A 114 -4.72 22.45 -4.36
C ALA A 114 -4.11 22.26 -5.76
N THR A 115 -4.26 21.08 -6.37
CA THR A 115 -3.79 20.80 -7.73
C THR A 115 -4.91 20.81 -8.76
N GLY A 116 -6.17 20.99 -8.34
CA GLY A 116 -7.34 20.94 -9.23
C GLY A 116 -7.67 19.52 -9.73
N ASP A 117 -7.13 18.48 -9.11
CA ASP A 117 -7.36 17.09 -9.50
C ASP A 117 -8.70 16.57 -8.99
N GLU A 118 -9.28 15.61 -9.70
CA GLU A 118 -10.49 14.94 -9.26
C GLU A 118 -10.26 14.16 -7.96
N ARG A 119 -11.11 14.44 -6.97
CA ARG A 119 -11.08 13.74 -5.68
C ARG A 119 -11.46 12.27 -5.85
N PRO A 120 -10.80 11.34 -5.14
CA PRO A 120 -11.16 9.92 -5.18
C PRO A 120 -12.54 9.69 -4.56
N ALA A 121 -13.53 9.29 -5.38
CA ALA A 121 -14.88 8.96 -4.92
C ALA A 121 -14.93 7.77 -3.94
N TRP A 122 -13.92 6.89 -4.00
CA TRP A 122 -13.77 5.75 -3.11
C TRP A 122 -13.27 6.14 -1.70
N LEU A 123 -12.69 7.33 -1.53
CA LEU A 123 -12.08 7.75 -0.27
C LEU A 123 -13.10 8.40 0.66
N THR A 124 -13.22 7.85 1.87
CA THR A 124 -14.05 8.40 2.95
C THR A 124 -13.27 8.47 4.25
N VAL A 125 -13.79 9.23 5.24
CA VAL A 125 -13.19 9.28 6.59
C VAL A 125 -13.16 7.89 7.24
N ASP A 126 -14.23 7.11 7.08
CA ASP A 126 -14.30 5.75 7.62
C ASP A 126 -13.29 4.81 6.95
N LEU A 127 -13.11 4.94 5.63
CA LEU A 127 -12.07 4.19 4.93
C LEU A 127 -10.68 4.61 5.42
N MET A 128 -10.43 5.91 5.62
CA MET A 128 -9.16 6.40 6.17
C MET A 128 -8.87 5.79 7.56
N ALA A 129 -9.89 5.67 8.41
CA ALA A 129 -9.74 5.03 9.72
C ALA A 129 -9.31 3.57 9.59
N ARG A 130 -9.93 2.81 8.67
CA ARG A 130 -9.55 1.41 8.38
C ARG A 130 -8.14 1.29 7.81
N ILE A 131 -7.75 2.18 6.90
CA ILE A 131 -6.40 2.23 6.32
C ILE A 131 -5.34 2.44 7.41
N ILE A 132 -5.58 3.40 8.32
CA ILE A 132 -4.67 3.66 9.45
C ILE A 132 -4.52 2.42 10.33
N ASP A 133 -5.63 1.75 10.67
CA ASP A 133 -5.61 0.55 11.51
C ASP A 133 -4.92 -0.63 10.81
N ARG A 134 -5.21 -0.85 9.52
CA ARG A 134 -4.58 -1.88 8.70
C ARG A 134 -3.07 -1.67 8.62
N ARG A 135 -2.62 -0.46 8.25
CA ARG A 135 -1.20 -0.13 8.17
C ARG A 135 -0.53 -0.36 9.51
N ARG A 136 -1.09 0.19 10.61
CA ARG A 136 -0.50 0.03 11.96
C ARG A 136 -0.35 -1.44 12.34
N ARG A 137 -1.38 -2.26 12.09
CA ARG A 137 -1.36 -3.70 12.38
C ARG A 137 -0.25 -4.40 11.60
N VAL A 138 -0.20 -4.21 10.29
CA VAL A 138 0.78 -4.89 9.43
C VAL A 138 2.21 -4.42 9.73
N TYR A 139 2.41 -3.13 9.98
CA TYR A 139 3.72 -2.63 10.39
C TYR A 139 4.15 -3.19 11.76
N GLY A 140 3.20 -3.37 12.69
CA GLY A 140 3.44 -4.05 13.96
C GLY A 140 3.85 -5.52 13.77
N GLN A 141 3.16 -6.24 12.87
CA GLN A 141 3.51 -7.61 12.50
C GLN A 141 4.92 -7.68 11.92
N TRP A 142 5.26 -6.80 10.98
CA TRP A 142 6.61 -6.69 10.43
C TRP A 142 7.68 -6.47 11.51
N ARG A 143 7.44 -5.55 12.45
CA ARG A 143 8.39 -5.29 13.55
C ARG A 143 8.58 -6.51 14.45
N ALA A 144 7.56 -7.34 14.59
CA ALA A 144 7.59 -8.58 15.34
C ALA A 144 8.21 -9.76 14.55
N THR A 145 8.33 -9.67 13.23
CA THR A 145 8.96 -10.68 12.39
C THR A 145 10.48 -10.75 12.68
N PRO A 146 10.99 -11.91 13.12
CA PRO A 146 12.42 -12.13 13.30
C PRO A 146 13.22 -12.04 11.99
N PHE A 147 14.54 -11.94 12.09
CA PHE A 147 15.39 -12.10 10.90
C PHE A 147 15.23 -13.49 10.30
N HIS A 148 15.24 -13.52 8.97
CA HIS A 148 15.04 -14.68 8.09
C HIS A 148 13.63 -15.30 8.13
N GLU A 149 12.74 -14.74 8.94
CA GLU A 149 11.31 -15.09 8.95
C GLU A 149 10.51 -14.22 7.97
N THR A 150 9.33 -14.73 7.59
CA THR A 150 8.47 -14.13 6.58
C THR A 150 7.17 -13.61 7.20
N LEU A 151 6.84 -12.34 6.94
CA LEU A 151 5.48 -11.82 7.06
C LEU A 151 4.70 -12.15 5.78
N GLU A 152 3.60 -12.88 5.92
CA GLU A 152 2.72 -13.20 4.80
C GLU A 152 1.41 -12.39 4.87
N LEU A 153 1.04 -11.76 3.76
CA LEU A 153 -0.16 -10.97 3.61
C LEU A 153 -0.96 -11.46 2.41
N LYS A 154 -2.27 -11.64 2.60
CA LYS A 154 -3.18 -11.98 1.49
C LYS A 154 -3.74 -10.70 0.88
N PHE A 155 -3.78 -10.68 -0.45
CA PHE A 155 -4.40 -9.64 -1.26
C PHE A 155 -5.38 -10.28 -2.24
N ASP A 156 -6.68 -10.08 -1.97
CA ASP A 156 -7.76 -10.63 -2.77
C ASP A 156 -8.27 -9.53 -3.71
N VAL A 157 -8.10 -9.73 -5.02
CA VAL A 157 -8.66 -8.82 -6.01
C VAL A 157 -10.16 -9.02 -6.03
N ARG A 158 -10.90 -8.09 -5.42
CA ARG A 158 -12.35 -8.04 -5.60
C ARG A 158 -12.66 -7.38 -6.94
N PRO A 159 -13.62 -7.89 -7.72
CA PRO A 159 -14.16 -7.13 -8.84
C PRO A 159 -14.73 -5.82 -8.29
N SER A 160 -14.30 -4.69 -8.84
CA SER A 160 -14.77 -3.37 -8.40
C SER A 160 -16.29 -3.29 -8.63
N PRO A 161 -17.10 -2.84 -7.64
CA PRO A 161 -18.55 -2.75 -7.79
C PRO A 161 -19.00 -1.62 -8.72
N VAL A 162 -18.08 -0.80 -9.23
CA VAL A 162 -18.37 0.30 -10.15
C VAL A 162 -17.68 0.02 -11.48
N ALA A 163 -18.50 -0.34 -12.49
CA ALA A 163 -18.16 -0.39 -13.90
C ALA A 163 -18.71 0.87 -14.58
#